data_AF-A0A962LP33-F1
#
_entry.id   AF-A0A962LP33-F1
#
_cell.length_a   1.000
_cell.length_b   1.000
_cell.length_c   1.000
_cell.angle_alpha   90.00
_cell.angle_beta   90.00
_cell.angle_gamma   90.00
#
_symmetry.space_group_name_H-M   'P 1'
#
loop_
_entity.id
_entity.type
_entity.pdbx_description
1 polymer ?
#
loop_
_entity_poly.entity_id
_entity_poly.type
_entity_poly.pdbx_seq_one_letter_code
_entity_poly.pdbx_strand_id
1 'polypeptide(L)'
;MKTTLKSWLLGGALVGAAALSSVGWAQGHHPGMSPDPERMLSHMSKELDLSAEQQAQVETLLGSVKEATGADRKRMGELRGELMAMRSDFDSGKARQIADEIGQLTGDMVYRASETWSQVYQVLNAEQRAELESMMEKRGERRKGGLRRDSKPAE
;
A
#
# COMPACT_ATOMS: atom_id res chain seq x y z
N MET A 1 -32.58 -40.13 60.24
CA MET A 1 -31.97 -38.84 60.63
C MET A 1 -30.98 -38.45 59.55
N LYS A 2 -31.09 -37.21 59.06
CA LYS A 2 -30.40 -36.71 57.86
C LYS A 2 -28.98 -36.30 58.23
N THR A 3 -27.98 -36.85 57.57
CA THR A 3 -26.60 -36.34 57.61
C THR A 3 -26.29 -35.66 56.28
N THR A 4 -25.96 -34.39 56.37
CA THR A 4 -25.71 -33.44 55.31
C THR A 4 -24.26 -33.48 54.82
N LEU A 5 -24.08 -32.87 53.64
CA LEU A 5 -22.87 -32.19 53.15
C LEU A 5 -21.85 -33.03 52.38
N LYS A 6 -21.92 -32.95 51.05
CA LYS A 6 -20.75 -33.09 50.17
C LYS A 6 -20.69 -31.90 49.22
N SER A 7 -19.50 -31.32 49.22
CA SER A 7 -19.09 -30.04 48.67
C SER A 7 -18.92 -30.03 47.15
N TRP A 8 -19.14 -28.83 46.59
CA TRP A 8 -18.50 -28.22 45.41
C TRP A 8 -18.90 -28.71 44.01
N LEU A 9 -19.60 -27.84 43.28
CA LEU A 9 -19.31 -27.51 41.89
C LEU A 9 -19.61 -26.02 41.65
N LEU A 10 -18.55 -25.22 41.55
CA LEU A 10 -18.57 -23.89 40.96
C LEU A 10 -18.79 -24.04 39.45
N GLY A 11 -20.03 -23.95 38.99
CA GLY A 11 -20.36 -23.57 37.60
C GLY A 11 -20.66 -22.07 37.61
N GLY A 12 -20.11 -21.22 36.75
CA GLY A 12 -19.69 -21.42 35.37
C GLY A 12 -20.47 -20.42 34.53
N ALA A 13 -19.94 -19.21 34.35
CA ALA A 13 -20.40 -18.25 33.34
C ALA A 13 -19.40 -17.08 33.19
N LEU A 14 -18.23 -17.35 32.61
CA LEU A 14 -17.46 -16.30 31.93
C LEU A 14 -18.08 -16.12 30.54
N VAL A 15 -18.96 -15.13 30.41
CA VAL A 15 -19.42 -14.65 29.11
C VAL A 15 -18.24 -13.91 28.45
N GLY A 16 -17.43 -14.65 27.71
CA GLY A 16 -16.40 -14.10 26.84
C GLY A 16 -17.05 -13.48 25.61
N ALA A 17 -17.13 -12.14 25.58
CA ALA A 17 -17.53 -11.39 24.40
C ALA A 17 -16.48 -11.56 23.30
N ALA A 18 -16.67 -12.56 22.44
CA ALA A 18 -15.91 -12.70 21.20
C ALA A 18 -16.42 -11.67 20.18
N ALA A 19 -15.92 -10.44 20.29
CA ALA A 19 -15.96 -9.47 19.22
C ALA A 19 -15.05 -9.95 18.08
N LEU A 20 -15.59 -10.78 17.17
CA LEU A 20 -14.96 -11.02 15.88
C LEU A 20 -15.38 -9.89 14.95
N SER A 21 -14.64 -8.79 15.06
CA SER A 21 -14.51 -7.79 14.01
C SER A 21 -14.06 -8.52 12.75
N SER A 22 -15.00 -8.82 11.85
CA SER A 22 -14.72 -9.23 10.50
C SER A 22 -13.90 -8.13 9.83
N VAL A 23 -12.59 -8.32 9.83
CA VAL A 23 -11.63 -7.46 9.15
C VAL A 23 -12.08 -7.36 7.69
N GLY A 24 -12.52 -6.16 7.32
CA GLY A 24 -12.97 -5.83 5.98
C GLY A 24 -11.83 -5.95 4.97
N TRP A 25 -11.68 -7.12 4.37
CA TRP A 25 -10.85 -7.34 3.18
C TRP A 25 -11.67 -7.21 1.89
N ALA A 26 -12.88 -6.65 1.95
CA ALA A 26 -13.76 -6.45 0.81
C ALA A 26 -13.83 -4.99 0.32
N GLN A 27 -12.81 -4.18 0.60
CA GLN A 27 -12.76 -2.79 0.12
C GLN A 27 -11.87 -2.67 -1.13
N GLY A 28 -12.52 -2.66 -2.29
CA GLY A 28 -12.02 -2.05 -3.53
C GLY A 28 -10.90 -2.80 -4.26
N HIS A 29 -11.27 -3.67 -5.19
CA HIS A 29 -10.42 -3.94 -6.35
C HIS A 29 -10.32 -2.65 -7.18
N HIS A 30 -9.33 -1.80 -6.92
CA HIS A 30 -8.81 -0.93 -7.95
C HIS A 30 -7.72 -1.72 -8.69
N PRO A 31 -7.95 -2.12 -9.96
CA PRO A 31 -6.90 -2.69 -10.80
C PRO A 31 -5.72 -1.72 -10.78
N GLY A 32 -4.52 -2.26 -10.54
CA GLY A 32 -3.34 -1.47 -10.22
C GLY A 32 -3.11 -0.30 -11.16
N MET A 33 -3.40 0.92 -10.68
CA MET A 33 -2.79 2.13 -11.22
C MET A 33 -1.39 2.25 -10.61
N SER A 34 -0.44 1.46 -11.10
CA SER A 34 0.94 1.97 -11.10
C SER A 34 0.92 3.19 -12.01
N PRO A 35 1.28 4.39 -11.52
CA PRO A 35 1.34 5.56 -12.38
C PRO A 35 2.26 5.26 -13.54
N ASP A 36 1.75 5.44 -14.76
CA ASP A 36 2.58 5.35 -15.95
C ASP A 36 3.70 6.39 -15.88
N PRO A 37 4.98 5.99 -16.00
CA PRO A 37 6.10 6.92 -15.85
C PRO A 37 6.08 8.07 -16.85
N GLU A 38 5.58 7.85 -18.07
CA GLU A 38 5.43 8.90 -19.10
C GLU A 38 4.38 9.93 -18.67
N ARG A 39 3.24 9.46 -18.14
CA ARG A 39 2.23 10.34 -17.55
C ARG A 39 2.75 11.11 -16.34
N MET A 40 3.59 10.49 -15.52
CA MET A 40 4.20 11.14 -14.36
C MET A 40 5.17 12.24 -14.79
N LEU A 41 6.04 11.96 -15.77
CA LEU A 41 6.93 12.95 -16.38
C LEU A 41 6.14 14.10 -16.98
N SER A 42 5.14 13.83 -17.83
CA SER A 42 4.32 14.87 -18.47
C SER A 42 3.67 15.80 -17.44
N HIS A 43 3.13 15.24 -16.37
CA HIS A 43 2.56 16.04 -15.28
C HIS A 43 3.63 16.87 -14.56
N MET A 44 4.79 16.28 -14.23
CA MET A 44 5.86 16.99 -13.53
C MET A 44 6.50 18.09 -14.39
N SER A 45 6.73 17.82 -15.67
CA SER A 45 7.23 18.79 -16.65
C SER A 45 6.33 20.02 -16.73
N LYS A 46 5.01 19.80 -16.73
CA LYS A 46 4.03 20.89 -16.80
C LYS A 46 3.97 21.71 -15.52
N GLU A 47 3.96 21.05 -14.36
CA GLU A 47 3.78 21.75 -13.08
C GLU A 47 5.07 22.42 -12.58
N LEU A 48 6.24 21.86 -12.91
CA LEU A 48 7.55 22.38 -12.47
C LEU A 48 8.32 23.13 -13.57
N ASP A 49 7.72 23.30 -14.75
CA ASP A 49 8.36 23.93 -15.92
C ASP A 49 9.78 23.40 -16.17
N LEU A 50 9.91 22.08 -16.35
CA LEU A 50 11.20 21.42 -16.51
C LEU A 50 11.85 21.80 -17.83
N SER A 51 13.16 22.12 -17.82
CA SER A 51 13.94 22.32 -19.06
C SER A 51 14.02 21.02 -19.88
N ALA A 52 14.33 21.14 -21.18
CA ALA A 52 14.49 19.96 -22.03
C ALA A 52 15.55 18.97 -21.50
N GLU A 53 16.64 19.50 -20.94
CA GLU A 53 17.71 18.71 -20.33
C GLU A 53 17.24 18.02 -19.04
N GLN A 54 16.46 18.71 -18.21
CA GLN A 54 15.86 18.12 -17.00
C GLN A 54 14.86 17.02 -17.36
N GLN A 55 14.01 17.26 -18.37
CA GLN A 55 13.04 16.27 -18.84
C GLN A 55 13.71 14.98 -19.31
N ALA A 56 14.77 15.09 -20.13
CA ALA A 56 15.52 13.93 -20.61
C ALA A 56 16.19 13.14 -19.48
N GLN A 57 16.73 13.82 -18.47
CA GLN A 57 17.31 13.17 -17.29
C GLN A 57 16.24 12.42 -16.49
N VAL A 58 15.11 13.07 -16.21
CA VAL A 58 14.00 12.45 -15.48
C VAL A 58 13.44 11.27 -16.27
N GLU A 59 13.26 11.40 -17.58
CA GLU A 59 12.77 10.30 -18.44
C GLU A 59 13.67 9.06 -18.34
N THR A 60 14.98 9.27 -18.38
CA THR A 60 15.97 8.18 -18.22
C THR A 60 15.84 7.51 -16.86
N LEU A 61 15.76 8.30 -15.78
CA LEU A 61 15.59 7.78 -14.42
C LEU A 61 14.31 6.95 -14.29
N LEU A 62 13.20 7.46 -14.82
CA LEU A 62 11.90 6.81 -14.76
C LEU A 62 11.81 5.57 -15.64
N GLY A 63 12.43 5.58 -16.82
CA GLY A 63 12.54 4.44 -17.72
C GLY A 63 13.28 3.27 -17.06
N SER A 64 14.43 3.54 -16.43
CA SER A 64 15.23 2.52 -15.75
C SER A 64 14.45 1.80 -14.65
N VAL A 65 13.64 2.53 -13.86
CA VAL A 65 12.77 1.96 -12.84
C VAL A 65 11.63 1.15 -13.44
N LYS A 66 11.01 1.64 -14.52
CA LYS A 66 9.92 0.94 -15.22
C LYS A 66 10.37 -0.47 -15.62
N GLU A 67 11.55 -0.57 -16.22
CA GLU A 67 12.16 -1.84 -16.61
C GLU A 67 12.50 -2.71 -15.40
N ALA A 68 13.21 -2.15 -14.41
CA ALA A 68 13.65 -2.88 -13.22
C ALA A 68 12.49 -3.44 -12.38
N THR A 69 11.35 -2.74 -12.35
CA THR A 69 10.17 -3.13 -11.56
C THR A 69 9.13 -3.93 -12.35
N GLY A 70 9.33 -4.12 -13.66
CA GLY A 70 8.41 -4.87 -14.52
C GLY A 70 8.28 -6.34 -14.09
N ALA A 71 9.42 -6.99 -13.84
CA ALA A 71 9.47 -8.37 -13.36
C ALA A 71 8.81 -8.52 -11.98
N ASP A 72 9.12 -7.62 -11.03
CA ASP A 72 8.56 -7.63 -9.68
C ASP A 72 7.03 -7.51 -9.70
N ARG A 73 6.48 -6.62 -10.53
CA ARG A 73 5.02 -6.46 -10.68
C ARG A 73 4.37 -7.74 -11.23
N LYS A 74 4.99 -8.36 -12.24
CA LYS A 74 4.49 -9.62 -12.80
C LYS A 74 4.48 -10.71 -11.73
N ARG A 75 5.58 -10.86 -10.99
CA ARG A 75 5.71 -11.85 -9.92
C ARG A 75 4.70 -11.62 -8.80
N MET A 76 4.47 -10.37 -8.38
CA MET A 76 3.41 -10.05 -7.43
C MET A 76 2.02 -10.46 -7.93
N GLY A 77 1.74 -10.29 -9.22
CA GLY A 77 0.49 -10.73 -9.84
C GLY A 77 0.30 -12.26 -9.75
N GLU A 78 1.34 -13.01 -10.07
CA GLU A 78 1.37 -14.48 -9.97
C GLU A 78 1.15 -14.94 -8.52
N LEU A 79 1.90 -14.37 -7.57
CA LEU A 79 1.80 -14.69 -6.14
C LEU A 79 0.40 -14.43 -5.56
N ARG A 80 -0.22 -13.31 -5.94
CA ARG A 80 -1.61 -13.01 -5.56
C ARG A 80 -2.58 -14.01 -6.18
N GLY A 81 -2.35 -14.42 -7.43
CA GLY A 81 -3.11 -15.48 -8.10
C GLY A 81 -3.02 -16.81 -7.36
N GLU A 82 -1.83 -17.19 -6.91
CA GLU A 82 -1.60 -18.40 -6.12
C GLU A 82 -2.34 -18.37 -4.77
N LEU A 83 -2.31 -17.24 -4.06
CA LEU A 83 -3.09 -17.07 -2.82
C LEU A 83 -4.60 -17.22 -3.08
N MET A 84 -5.11 -16.61 -4.15
CA MET A 84 -6.53 -16.69 -4.51
C MET A 84 -6.95 -18.11 -4.89
N ALA A 85 -6.07 -18.87 -5.56
CA ALA A 85 -6.33 -20.25 -5.93
C ALA A 85 -6.44 -21.18 -4.69
N MET A 86 -5.75 -20.87 -3.59
CA MET A 86 -5.81 -21.63 -2.34
C MET A 86 -7.06 -21.35 -1.48
N ARG A 87 -8.05 -20.60 -1.99
CA ARG A 87 -9.29 -20.25 -1.29
C ARG A 87 -10.00 -21.43 -0.63
N SER A 88 -10.09 -22.55 -1.35
CA SER A 88 -10.88 -23.72 -0.93
C SER A 88 -10.04 -24.79 -0.22
N ASP A 89 -8.72 -24.72 -0.33
CA ASP A 89 -7.77 -25.66 0.25
C ASP A 89 -6.53 -24.88 0.71
N PHE A 90 -6.63 -24.33 1.92
CA PHE A 90 -5.65 -23.37 2.41
C PHE A 90 -4.41 -24.09 2.97
N ASP A 91 -3.31 -24.03 2.23
CA ASP A 91 -2.00 -24.41 2.73
C ASP A 91 -1.36 -23.22 3.48
N SER A 92 -1.39 -23.27 4.80
CA SER A 92 -0.82 -22.23 5.66
C SER A 92 0.69 -22.02 5.48
N GLY A 93 1.45 -23.08 5.18
CA GLY A 93 2.90 -23.01 5.00
C GLY A 93 3.23 -22.32 3.68
N LYS A 94 2.57 -22.73 2.60
CA LYS A 94 2.70 -22.08 1.28
C LYS A 94 2.21 -20.64 1.31
N ALA A 95 1.07 -20.37 1.95
CA ALA A 95 0.55 -19.01 2.08
C ALA A 95 1.52 -18.09 2.83
N ARG A 96 2.20 -18.60 3.87
CA ARG A 96 3.22 -17.83 4.58
C ARG A 96 4.42 -17.49 3.70
N GLN A 97 4.93 -18.47 2.95
CA GLN A 97 6.04 -18.26 2.02
C GLN A 97 5.71 -17.21 0.95
N ILE A 98 4.51 -17.30 0.36
CA ILE A 98 4.05 -16.29 -0.61
C ILE A 98 3.95 -14.90 0.03
N ALA A 99 3.41 -14.80 1.25
CA ALA A 99 3.31 -13.52 1.94
C ALA A 99 4.69 -12.90 2.22
N ASP A 100 5.66 -13.71 2.63
CA ASP A 100 7.04 -13.25 2.87
C ASP A 100 7.68 -12.77 1.55
N GLU A 101 7.48 -13.47 0.43
CA GLU A 101 7.98 -13.05 -0.89
C GLU A 101 7.32 -11.74 -1.38
N ILE A 102 6.01 -11.59 -1.22
CA ILE A 102 5.32 -10.32 -1.51
C ILE A 102 5.91 -9.18 -0.68
N GLY A 103 6.22 -9.44 0.59
CA GLY A 103 6.84 -8.47 1.49
C GLY A 103 8.21 -7.99 0.98
N GLN A 104 9.07 -8.92 0.56
CA GLN A 104 10.38 -8.63 -0.01
C GLN A 104 10.26 -7.80 -1.29
N LEU A 105 9.46 -8.25 -2.26
CA LEU A 105 9.23 -7.52 -3.51
C LEU A 105 8.69 -6.11 -3.26
N THR A 106 7.77 -5.96 -2.30
CA THR A 106 7.24 -4.64 -1.93
C THR A 106 8.34 -3.75 -1.35
N GLY A 107 9.19 -4.28 -0.47
CA GLY A 107 10.32 -3.57 0.11
C GLY A 107 11.27 -3.04 -0.95
N ASP A 108 11.66 -3.90 -1.89
CA ASP A 108 12.56 -3.55 -2.99
C ASP A 108 11.96 -2.48 -3.90
N MET A 109 10.68 -2.62 -4.26
CA MET A 109 9.98 -1.64 -5.08
C MET A 109 9.88 -0.27 -4.39
N VAL A 110 9.61 -0.23 -3.08
CA VAL A 110 9.57 1.01 -2.30
C VAL A 110 10.94 1.67 -2.25
N TYR A 111 11.99 0.89 -1.96
CA TYR A 111 13.36 1.39 -1.94
C TYR A 111 13.76 2.03 -3.28
N ARG A 112 13.56 1.31 -4.40
CA ARG A 112 13.86 1.83 -5.74
C ARG A 112 13.08 3.10 -6.05
N ALA A 113 11.78 3.14 -5.71
CA ALA A 113 10.97 4.33 -5.91
C ALA A 113 11.51 5.53 -5.10
N SER A 114 11.90 5.32 -3.84
CA SER A 114 12.49 6.37 -2.99
C SER A 114 13.83 6.86 -3.53
N GLU A 115 14.69 5.95 -3.97
CA GLU A 115 15.98 6.28 -4.58
C GLU A 115 15.80 7.14 -5.84
N THR A 116 14.91 6.72 -6.75
CA THR A 116 14.63 7.47 -7.98
C THR A 116 13.99 8.82 -7.71
N TRP A 117 13.09 8.92 -6.73
CA TRP A 117 12.55 10.22 -6.32
C TRP A 117 13.63 11.14 -5.78
N SER A 118 14.60 10.62 -5.02
CA SER A 118 15.74 11.40 -4.56
C SER A 118 16.59 11.91 -5.73
N GLN A 119 16.85 11.06 -6.73
CA GLN A 119 17.59 11.43 -7.93
C GLN A 119 16.84 12.50 -8.75
N VAL A 120 15.53 12.34 -8.95
CA VAL A 120 14.69 13.35 -9.62
C VAL A 120 14.74 14.68 -8.87
N TYR A 121 14.65 14.69 -7.54
CA TYR A 121 14.73 15.91 -6.73
C TYR A 121 16.08 16.62 -6.92
N GLN A 122 17.17 15.88 -7.11
CA GLN A 122 18.50 16.46 -7.35
C GLN A 122 18.60 17.17 -8.72
N VAL A 123 17.83 16.76 -9.72
CA VAL A 123 17.77 17.40 -11.05
C VAL A 123 17.09 18.77 -11.00
N LEU A 124 16.21 19.00 -10.02
CA LEU A 124 15.45 20.23 -9.85
C LEU A 124 16.32 21.35 -9.25
N ASN A 125 16.05 22.59 -9.68
CA ASN A 125 16.61 23.80 -9.04
C ASN A 125 15.85 24.16 -7.75
N ALA A 126 16.27 25.22 -7.06
CA ALA A 126 15.71 25.60 -5.76
C ALA A 126 14.22 25.98 -5.86
N GLU A 127 13.84 26.74 -6.89
CA GLU A 127 12.48 27.20 -7.13
C GLU A 127 11.54 26.03 -7.44
N GLN A 128 11.97 25.10 -8.28
CA GLN A 128 11.22 23.90 -8.65
C GLN A 128 11.03 22.95 -7.47
N ARG A 129 12.03 22.84 -6.58
CA ARG A 129 11.91 22.05 -5.33
C ARG A 129 10.86 22.62 -4.41
N ALA A 130 10.85 23.94 -4.21
CA ALA A 130 9.84 24.62 -3.40
C ALA A 130 8.43 24.42 -3.96
N GLU A 131 8.25 24.49 -5.28
CA GLU A 131 6.95 24.24 -5.91
C GLU A 131 6.52 22.77 -5.75
N LEU A 132 7.45 21.82 -5.92
CA LEU A 132 7.17 20.39 -5.70
C LEU A 132 6.71 20.12 -4.25
N GLU A 133 7.37 20.72 -3.26
CA GLU A 133 6.99 20.59 -1.84
C GLU A 133 5.58 21.16 -1.57
N SER A 134 5.29 22.35 -2.10
CA SER A 134 3.95 22.98 -2.07
C SER A 134 2.87 22.07 -2.69
N MET A 135 3.16 21.44 -3.83
CA MET A 135 2.26 20.48 -4.45
C MET A 135 2.02 19.24 -3.57
N MET A 136 3.08 18.72 -2.93
CA MET A 136 3.00 17.56 -2.04
C MET A 136 2.17 17.86 -0.80
N GLU A 137 2.33 19.03 -0.19
CA GLU A 137 1.53 19.49 0.94
C GLU A 137 0.04 19.59 0.59
N LYS A 138 -0.31 20.28 -0.51
CA LYS A 138 -1.70 20.39 -1.01
C LYS A 138 -2.33 19.02 -1.24
N ARG A 139 -1.55 18.06 -1.76
CA ARG A 139 -2.03 16.68 -1.96
C ARG A 139 -2.24 15.95 -0.63
N GLY A 140 -1.39 16.18 0.34
CA GLY A 140 -1.52 15.67 1.72
C GLY A 140 -2.78 16.19 2.42
N GLU A 141 -3.08 17.48 2.29
CA GLU A 141 -4.28 18.10 2.86
C GLU A 141 -5.56 17.55 2.25
N ARG A 142 -5.60 17.38 0.92
CA ARG A 142 -6.76 16.78 0.22
C ARG A 142 -7.04 15.35 0.69
N ARG A 143 -6.00 14.55 0.94
CA ARG A 143 -6.15 13.20 1.52
C ARG A 143 -6.74 13.23 2.93
N LYS A 144 -6.27 14.15 3.79
CA LYS A 144 -6.84 14.35 5.13
C LYS A 144 -8.29 14.84 5.08
N GLY A 145 -8.63 15.71 4.12
CA GLY A 145 -9.98 16.22 3.92
C GLY A 145 -10.99 15.16 3.45
N GLY A 146 -10.58 14.26 2.54
CA GLY A 146 -11.43 13.16 2.07
C GLY A 146 -11.82 12.19 3.18
N LEU A 147 -10.87 11.83 4.06
CA LEU A 147 -11.11 10.96 5.22
C LEU A 147 -12.13 11.55 6.22
N ARG A 148 -12.27 12.88 6.29
CA ARG A 148 -13.24 13.56 7.19
C ARG A 148 -14.64 13.66 6.58
N ARG A 149 -14.78 13.51 5.26
CA ARG A 149 -16.08 13.60 4.58
C ARG A 149 -16.88 12.30 4.68
N ASP A 150 -16.20 11.17 4.67
CA ASP A 150 -16.80 9.84 4.77
C ASP A 150 -17.12 9.42 6.21
N SER A 151 -16.74 10.23 7.21
CA SER A 151 -17.00 9.98 8.63
C SER A 151 -18.18 10.77 9.20
N LYS A 152 -18.98 11.47 8.38
CA LYS A 152 -20.23 12.07 8.85
C LYS A 152 -21.31 10.98 8.90
N PRO A 153 -21.91 10.67 10.07
CA PRO A 153 -23.05 9.77 10.12
C PRO A 153 -24.21 10.41 9.34
N ALA A 154 -24.94 9.60 8.58
CA ALA A 154 -26.20 10.01 7.98
C ALA A 154 -27.18 10.34 9.12
N GLU A 155 -27.65 11.58 9.16
CA GLU A 155 -28.76 12.02 10.01
C GLU A 155 -30.10 11.51 9.48
#